data_AF-A0A1B1CKB9-F1
#
_entry.id   AF-A0A1B1CKB9-F1
#
_cell.length_a   1.000
_cell.length_b   1.000
_cell.length_c   1.000
_cell.angle_alpha   90.00
_cell.angle_beta   90.00
_cell.angle_gamma   90.00
#
_symmetry.space_group_name_H-M   'P 1'
#
loop_
_entity.id
_entity.type
_entity.pdbx_description
1 polymer ?
#
loop_
_entity_poly.entity_id
_entity_poly.type
_entity_poly.pdbx_seq_one_letter_code
_entity_poly.pdbx_strand_id
1 'polypeptide(L)'
;MTHNRSLLTKEWYKVPISSDCLGCGAQTRSVGIVVGPSSLVNVADGFENDVLKRAWTPLDAFAFVDSLGGRTKNIEQFIVNRFHSAFEFRNDRLLSVCEHCGENLSPAAIRSAAMNGFVRLGQKGLLANERMLLFASRVVLMEFHGGTSIEESGLPHPDYALMLICDAESAGGETGTVELWHSIARNDYAILVKGHEGREMFRDAFNDDLEDVVATISDLGLVLTQLHLAQPSSPYCQLARDLFLETLAHAGYRQEN
;
A
#
# COMPACT_ATOMS: atom_id res chain seq x y z
N MET A 1 -8.02 0.05 24.56
CA MET A 1 -7.31 0.73 25.66
C MET A 1 -6.05 1.35 25.07
N THR A 2 -5.76 2.62 25.35
CA THR A 2 -4.56 3.32 24.85
C THR A 2 -3.36 3.00 25.73
N HIS A 3 -2.41 2.23 25.22
CA HIS A 3 -1.16 1.93 25.92
C HIS A 3 0.00 2.62 25.20
N ASN A 4 0.83 3.34 25.95
CA ASN A 4 2.11 3.82 25.41
C ASN A 4 2.98 2.59 25.15
N ARG A 5 3.37 2.40 23.89
CA ARG A 5 4.23 1.31 23.46
C ARG A 5 5.43 1.87 22.69
N SER A 6 6.47 1.06 22.52
CA SER A 6 7.42 1.28 21.43
C SER A 6 6.96 0.49 20.21
N LEU A 7 7.26 1.00 19.02
CA LEU A 7 6.90 0.40 17.74
C LEU A 7 8.16 0.20 16.90
N LEU A 8 8.25 -0.95 16.26
CA LEU A 8 9.21 -1.26 15.21
C LEU A 8 8.46 -1.99 14.09
N THR A 9 8.35 -1.37 12.91
CA THR A 9 7.60 -1.97 11.80
C THR A 9 8.16 -1.59 10.44
N LYS A 10 7.99 -2.49 9.47
CA LYS A 10 8.08 -2.20 8.03
C LYS A 10 6.73 -2.38 7.35
N GLU A 11 5.69 -2.69 8.11
CA GLU A 11 4.34 -2.93 7.64
C GLU A 11 3.45 -1.78 8.07
N TRP A 12 3.40 -0.74 7.24
CA TRP A 12 2.57 0.41 7.50
C TRP A 12 2.08 1.06 6.21
N TYR A 13 0.92 1.70 6.32
CA TYR A 13 0.13 2.18 5.21
C TYR A 13 -0.23 3.63 5.46
N LYS A 14 -0.04 4.46 4.44
CA LYS A 14 -0.63 5.80 4.42
C LYS A 14 -2.10 5.69 4.03
N VAL A 15 -2.97 6.34 4.78
CA VAL A 15 -4.40 6.34 4.52
C VAL A 15 -4.86 7.77 4.29
N PRO A 16 -5.28 8.13 3.07
CA PRO A 16 -5.89 9.43 2.81
C PRO A 16 -7.13 9.62 3.67
N ILE A 17 -7.20 10.76 4.35
CA ILE A 17 -8.33 11.14 5.19
C ILE A 17 -8.90 12.48 4.72
N SER A 18 -10.22 12.60 4.85
CA SER A 18 -10.94 13.86 4.73
C SER A 18 -11.70 14.09 6.03
N SER A 19 -11.50 15.24 6.66
CA SER A 19 -12.16 15.61 7.92
C SER A 19 -12.35 17.11 8.00
N ASP A 20 -13.29 17.56 8.82
CA ASP A 20 -13.46 18.99 9.10
C ASP A 20 -12.39 19.46 10.08
N CYS A 21 -11.69 20.54 9.72
CA CYS A 21 -10.71 21.16 10.59
C CYS A 21 -11.41 22.01 11.65
N LEU A 22 -11.22 21.71 12.93
CA LEU A 22 -11.78 22.51 14.03
C LEU A 22 -11.15 23.91 14.14
N GLY A 23 -9.96 24.11 13.58
CA GLY A 23 -9.26 25.40 13.60
C GLY A 23 -9.83 26.41 12.61
N CYS A 24 -9.94 26.03 11.32
CA CYS A 24 -10.40 26.93 10.26
C CYS A 24 -11.81 26.63 9.71
N GLY A 25 -12.45 25.54 10.15
CA GLY A 25 -13.77 25.12 9.68
C GLY A 25 -13.80 24.51 8.27
N ALA A 26 -12.67 24.45 7.57
CA ALA A 26 -12.59 23.88 6.23
C ALA A 26 -12.58 22.35 6.27
N GLN A 27 -13.21 21.72 5.26
CA GLN A 27 -12.97 20.33 4.96
C GLN A 27 -11.54 20.17 4.43
N THR A 28 -10.70 19.46 5.17
CA THR A 28 -9.28 19.28 4.84
C THR A 28 -9.00 17.85 4.41
N ARG A 29 -8.08 17.69 3.47
CA ARG A 29 -7.40 16.43 3.20
C ARG A 29 -6.15 16.33 4.05
N SER A 30 -5.85 15.13 4.52
CA SER A 30 -4.64 14.83 5.29
C SER A 30 -4.35 13.33 5.17
N VAL A 31 -3.43 12.81 5.97
CA VAL A 31 -3.04 11.39 5.96
C VAL A 31 -3.01 10.83 7.37
N GLY A 32 -3.57 9.63 7.54
CA GLY A 32 -3.41 8.78 8.72
C GLY A 32 -2.38 7.68 8.48
N ILE A 33 -1.80 7.15 9.55
CA ILE A 33 -0.88 6.00 9.51
C ILE A 33 -1.58 4.80 10.13
N VAL A 34 -1.61 3.68 9.41
CA VAL A 34 -2.03 2.37 9.93
C VAL A 34 -0.85 1.43 9.88
N VAL A 35 -0.61 0.69 10.95
CA VAL A 35 0.42 -0.36 11.04
C VAL A 35 -0.25 -1.73 11.02
N GLY A 36 0.44 -2.72 10.48
CA GLY A 36 -0.12 -4.06 10.31
C GLY A 36 0.30 -5.09 11.35
N PRO A 37 -0.27 -6.32 11.28
CA PRO A 37 -0.09 -7.38 12.27
C PRO A 37 1.36 -7.80 12.49
N SER A 38 2.21 -7.70 11.45
CA SER A 38 3.63 -8.05 11.55
C SER A 38 4.45 -7.00 12.31
N SER A 39 3.84 -5.90 12.74
CA SER A 39 4.49 -4.85 13.52
C SER A 39 4.92 -5.38 14.87
N LEU A 40 6.12 -5.00 15.30
CA LEU A 40 6.65 -5.37 16.61
C LEU A 40 6.37 -4.26 17.61
N VAL A 41 5.88 -4.63 18.79
CA VAL A 41 5.61 -3.71 19.89
C VAL A 41 6.32 -4.11 21.19
N ASN A 42 6.56 -3.11 22.03
CA ASN A 42 7.14 -3.25 23.36
C ASN A 42 6.44 -2.32 24.36
N VAL A 43 6.50 -2.63 25.66
CA VAL A 43 5.99 -1.73 26.71
C VAL A 43 6.93 -0.54 26.88
N ALA A 44 6.39 0.68 26.83
CA ALA A 44 7.18 1.90 26.95
C ALA A 44 7.37 2.32 28.43
N ASP A 45 8.32 1.71 29.14
CA ASP A 45 8.62 2.08 30.53
C ASP A 45 9.84 3.00 30.59
N GLY A 46 9.62 4.31 30.43
CA GLY A 46 10.43 5.42 30.95
C GLY A 46 11.89 5.59 30.50
N PHE A 47 12.65 4.53 30.24
CA PHE A 47 14.09 4.55 29.98
C PHE A 47 14.39 4.14 28.53
N GLU A 48 14.67 5.14 27.71
CA GLU A 48 14.82 5.00 26.25
C GLU A 48 16.09 4.23 25.80
N ASN A 49 17.05 4.00 26.70
CA ASN A 49 18.33 3.35 26.37
C ASN A 49 18.28 1.82 26.27
N ASP A 50 17.22 1.17 26.78
CA ASP A 50 17.08 -0.30 26.77
C ASP A 50 15.93 -0.81 25.88
N VAL A 51 15.25 0.06 25.13
CA VAL A 51 14.10 -0.30 24.27
C VAL A 51 14.44 -1.40 23.25
N LEU A 52 15.65 -1.39 22.70
CA LEU A 52 16.10 -2.41 21.73
C LEU A 52 16.49 -3.75 22.37
N LYS A 53 16.74 -3.79 23.68
CA LYS A 53 17.15 -5.01 24.41
C LYS A 53 15.98 -5.79 24.99
N ARG A 54 14.79 -5.20 25.00
CA ARG A 54 13.58 -5.80 25.55
C ARG A 54 12.95 -6.75 24.52
N ALA A 55 12.18 -7.72 25.02
CA ALA A 55 11.43 -8.64 24.18
C ALA A 55 10.37 -7.88 23.38
N TRP A 56 10.38 -8.05 22.06
CA TRP A 56 9.39 -7.52 21.15
C TRP A 56 8.35 -8.60 20.88
N THR A 57 7.08 -8.21 20.88
CA THR A 57 5.98 -9.11 20.50
C THR A 57 5.34 -8.60 19.21
N PRO A 58 4.83 -9.50 18.35
CA PRO A 58 3.94 -9.11 17.27
C PRO A 58 2.74 -8.32 17.81
N LEU A 59 2.20 -7.45 16.96
CA LEU A 59 0.98 -6.70 17.24
C LEU A 59 -0.27 -7.57 17.02
N ASP A 60 -0.20 -8.51 16.07
CA ASP A 60 -1.27 -9.47 15.71
C ASP A 60 -2.61 -8.81 15.31
N ALA A 61 -2.58 -7.51 14.99
CA ALA A 61 -3.73 -6.74 14.53
C ALA A 61 -3.28 -5.56 13.67
N PHE A 62 -4.21 -5.01 12.88
CA PHE A 62 -4.04 -3.66 12.34
C PHE A 62 -4.27 -2.64 13.45
N ALA A 63 -3.51 -1.55 13.44
CA ALA A 63 -3.73 -0.45 14.37
C ALA A 63 -3.56 0.91 13.70
N PHE A 64 -4.48 1.82 14.01
CA PHE A 64 -4.29 3.23 13.71
C PHE A 64 -3.28 3.84 14.68
N VAL A 65 -2.39 4.66 14.14
CA VAL A 65 -1.38 5.37 14.91
C VAL A 65 -1.93 6.74 15.30
N ASP A 66 -2.38 6.88 16.55
CA ASP A 66 -2.88 8.15 17.09
C ASP A 66 -1.74 9.18 17.24
N SER A 67 -0.53 8.72 17.62
CA SER A 67 0.68 9.56 17.63
C SER A 67 1.95 8.71 17.63
N LEU A 68 3.01 9.21 16.98
CA LEU A 68 4.38 8.66 16.99
C LEU A 68 5.32 9.69 17.59
N GLY A 69 6.18 9.30 18.53
CA GLY A 69 7.15 10.20 19.12
C GLY A 69 8.27 9.51 19.90
N GLY A 70 9.05 10.31 20.61
CA GLY A 70 10.25 9.87 21.31
C GLY A 70 11.45 9.78 20.36
N ARG A 71 12.18 8.66 20.35
CA ARG A 71 13.30 8.45 19.43
C ARG A 71 12.78 8.20 18.02
N THR A 72 12.63 9.27 17.26
CA THR A 72 12.13 9.27 15.88
C THR A 72 13.11 9.87 14.86
N LYS A 73 14.39 10.06 15.22
CA LYS A 73 15.41 10.73 14.38
C LYS A 73 15.48 10.24 12.92
N ASN A 74 15.16 8.98 12.66
CA ASN A 74 15.18 8.40 11.30
C ASN A 74 13.88 8.66 10.52
N ILE A 75 12.79 8.94 11.23
CA ILE A 75 11.44 9.17 10.71
C ILE A 75 11.17 10.67 10.50
N GLU A 76 11.64 11.51 11.42
CA GLU A 76 11.36 12.95 11.47
C GLU A 76 11.61 13.66 10.15
N GLN A 77 12.82 13.49 9.65
CA GLN A 77 13.23 14.11 8.41
C GLN A 77 12.57 13.43 7.21
N PHE A 78 12.32 12.13 7.27
CA PHE A 78 11.83 11.38 6.11
C PHE A 78 10.32 11.58 5.87
N ILE A 79 9.47 11.36 6.88
CA ILE A 79 8.03 11.48 6.72
C ILE A 79 7.64 12.92 6.41
N VAL A 80 8.22 13.89 7.12
CA VAL A 80 7.94 15.30 6.85
C VAL A 80 8.43 15.68 5.45
N ASN A 81 9.62 15.23 5.01
CA ASN A 81 10.10 15.55 3.67
C ASN A 81 9.34 14.85 2.53
N ARG A 82 8.77 13.67 2.78
CA ARG A 82 8.01 12.95 1.75
C ARG A 82 6.56 13.41 1.68
N PHE A 83 6.00 13.84 2.80
CA PHE A 83 4.56 14.10 2.97
C PHE A 83 4.28 15.50 3.52
N HIS A 84 5.13 16.48 3.17
CA HIS A 84 5.21 17.86 3.64
C HIS A 84 3.90 18.56 4.06
N SER A 85 2.77 18.30 3.39
CA SER A 85 1.48 18.94 3.65
C SER A 85 0.53 18.17 4.55
N ALA A 86 0.86 16.93 4.91
CA ALA A 86 -0.02 16.03 5.66
C ALA A 86 0.42 15.82 7.10
N PHE A 87 1.71 16.02 7.40
CA PHE A 87 2.27 15.77 8.73
C PHE A 87 3.18 16.88 9.20
N GLU A 88 3.21 17.08 10.52
CA GLU A 88 4.16 17.95 11.19
C GLU A 88 4.67 17.29 12.47
N PHE A 89 5.91 17.58 12.85
CA PHE A 89 6.40 17.26 14.20
C PHE A 89 6.15 18.43 15.13
N ARG A 90 5.29 18.22 16.14
CA ARG A 90 5.06 19.17 17.24
C ARG A 90 5.16 18.45 18.58
N ASN A 91 5.86 19.05 19.54
CA ASN A 91 6.07 18.50 20.88
C ASN A 91 6.63 17.06 20.83
N ASP A 92 7.64 16.83 19.99
CA ASP A 92 8.29 15.53 19.77
C ASP A 92 7.34 14.41 19.31
N ARG A 93 6.26 14.79 18.61
CA ARG A 93 5.29 13.86 18.03
C ARG A 93 4.95 14.22 16.60
N LEU A 94 4.93 13.21 15.74
CA LEU A 94 4.35 13.27 14.41
C LEU A 94 2.83 13.32 14.53
N LEU A 95 2.23 14.38 13.98
CA LEU A 95 0.78 14.61 13.98
C LEU A 95 0.30 14.89 12.56
N SER A 96 -0.90 14.42 12.23
CA SER A 96 -1.58 14.83 11.00
C SER A 96 -2.05 16.28 11.12
N VAL A 97 -1.86 17.07 10.08
CA VAL A 97 -2.22 18.49 10.05
C VAL A 97 -3.23 18.82 8.95
N CYS A 98 -3.93 19.94 9.13
CA CYS A 98 -4.81 20.54 8.14
C CYS A 98 -3.99 21.14 6.99
N GLU A 99 -4.33 20.79 5.75
CA GLU A 99 -3.63 21.31 4.56
C GLU A 99 -3.83 22.82 4.36
N HIS A 100 -4.89 23.40 4.94
CA HIS A 100 -5.27 24.81 4.75
C HIS A 100 -4.63 25.76 5.78
N CYS A 101 -4.62 25.38 7.05
CA CYS A 101 -4.14 26.24 8.14
C CYS A 101 -2.97 25.66 8.94
N GLY A 102 -2.53 24.44 8.64
CA GLY A 102 -1.46 23.76 9.38
C GLY A 102 -1.85 23.37 10.81
N GLU A 103 -3.10 23.56 11.24
CA GLU A 103 -3.52 23.15 12.57
C GLU A 103 -3.56 21.63 12.72
N ASN A 104 -3.26 21.16 13.92
CA ASN A 104 -3.26 19.73 14.22
C ASN A 104 -4.68 19.17 14.09
N LEU A 105 -4.80 18.05 13.38
CA LEU A 105 -6.03 17.28 13.37
C LEU A 105 -6.05 16.36 14.58
N SER A 106 -7.08 16.49 15.41
CA SER A 106 -7.25 15.62 16.58
C SER A 106 -7.32 14.15 16.14
N PRO A 107 -6.53 13.24 16.74
CA PRO A 107 -6.62 11.81 16.43
C PRO A 107 -8.05 11.29 16.53
N ALA A 108 -8.82 11.74 17.52
CA ALA A 108 -10.22 11.36 17.66
C ALA A 108 -11.12 11.80 16.48
N ALA A 109 -10.80 12.94 15.84
CA ALA A 109 -11.54 13.45 14.70
C ALA A 109 -11.23 12.70 13.39
N ILE A 110 -9.99 12.22 13.23
CA ILE A 110 -9.54 11.57 11.99
C ILE A 110 -9.56 10.05 12.04
N ARG A 111 -9.60 9.45 13.23
CA ARG A 111 -9.50 8.01 13.44
C ARG A 111 -10.52 7.21 12.65
N SER A 112 -11.81 7.54 12.76
CA SER A 112 -12.86 6.81 12.03
C SER A 112 -12.69 6.94 10.52
N ALA A 113 -12.27 8.13 10.04
CA ALA A 113 -11.99 8.33 8.62
C ALA A 113 -10.78 7.50 8.15
N ALA A 114 -9.71 7.43 8.96
CA ALA A 114 -8.53 6.62 8.67
C ALA A 114 -8.84 5.12 8.69
N MET A 115 -9.50 4.63 9.74
CA MET A 115 -9.82 3.20 9.87
C MET A 115 -10.81 2.75 8.78
N ASN A 116 -11.89 3.49 8.54
CA ASN A 116 -12.83 3.15 7.46
C ASN A 116 -12.20 3.31 6.07
N GLY A 117 -11.36 4.33 5.90
CA GLY A 117 -10.57 4.54 4.68
C GLY A 117 -9.65 3.36 4.41
N PHE A 118 -8.96 2.88 5.45
CA PHE A 118 -8.09 1.70 5.39
C PHE A 118 -8.87 0.45 4.96
N VAL A 119 -9.98 0.14 5.65
CA VAL A 119 -10.82 -1.02 5.30
C VAL A 119 -11.28 -0.94 3.85
N ARG A 120 -11.83 0.22 3.44
CA ARG A 120 -12.36 0.45 2.09
C ARG A 120 -11.29 0.38 1.01
N LEU A 121 -10.10 0.90 1.26
CA LEU A 121 -8.98 0.87 0.31
C LEU A 121 -8.36 -0.53 0.25
N GLY A 122 -8.24 -1.21 1.39
CA GLY A 122 -7.75 -2.59 1.48
C GLY A 122 -8.63 -3.58 0.71
N GLN A 123 -9.96 -3.48 0.87
CA GLN A 123 -10.93 -4.27 0.09
C GLN A 123 -10.84 -4.05 -1.43
N LYS A 124 -10.23 -2.95 -1.86
CA LYS A 124 -10.06 -2.61 -3.27
C LYS A 124 -8.62 -2.85 -3.77
N GLY A 125 -7.73 -3.39 -2.93
CA GLY A 125 -6.31 -3.54 -3.28
C GLY A 125 -5.56 -2.20 -3.47
N LEU A 126 -6.10 -1.09 -2.96
CA LEU A 126 -5.56 0.27 -3.18
C LEU A 126 -4.62 0.74 -2.05
N LEU A 127 -4.29 -0.14 -1.11
CA LEU A 127 -3.33 0.16 -0.06
C LEU A 127 -1.95 -0.34 -0.46
N ALA A 128 -0.99 0.59 -0.50
CA ALA A 128 0.42 0.27 -0.65
C ALA A 128 1.08 0.31 0.73
N ASN A 129 1.75 -0.79 1.10
CA ASN A 129 2.67 -0.79 2.23
C ASN A 129 3.88 0.09 1.87
N GLU A 130 4.20 1.07 2.70
CA GLU A 130 5.32 1.97 2.48
C GLU A 130 6.69 1.28 2.67
N ARG A 131 6.76 0.10 3.31
CA ARG A 131 7.95 -0.78 3.46
C ARG A 131 9.16 -0.17 4.16
N MET A 132 9.03 1.05 4.65
CA MET A 132 10.12 1.74 5.34
C MET A 132 10.10 1.40 6.81
N LEU A 133 11.30 1.29 7.39
CA LEU A 133 11.42 1.02 8.81
C LEU A 133 10.93 2.22 9.63
N LEU A 134 9.82 2.06 10.32
CA LEU A 134 9.38 2.97 11.37
C LEU A 134 9.79 2.41 12.73
N PHE A 135 10.62 3.19 13.43
CA PHE A 135 10.88 3.02 14.85
C PHE A 135 10.42 4.26 15.64
N ALA A 136 9.61 4.03 16.67
CA ALA A 136 9.27 5.05 17.65
C ALA A 136 9.37 4.47 19.06
N SER A 137 10.05 5.16 19.97
CA SER A 137 10.11 4.73 21.38
C SER A 137 8.79 4.95 22.11
N ARG A 138 7.94 5.87 21.61
CA ARG A 138 6.61 6.17 22.16
C ARG A 138 5.58 6.25 21.04
N VAL A 139 4.63 5.33 21.04
CA VAL A 139 3.49 5.30 20.13
C VAL A 139 2.19 5.15 20.93
N VAL A 140 1.12 5.77 20.43
CA VAL A 140 -0.25 5.47 20.85
C VAL A 140 -0.94 4.76 19.69
N LEU A 141 -1.36 3.53 19.93
CA LEU A 141 -2.02 2.67 18.94
C LEU A 141 -3.49 2.45 19.31
N MET A 142 -4.36 2.51 18.31
CA MET A 142 -5.72 2.01 18.40
C MET A 142 -5.88 0.80 17.51
N GLU A 143 -5.80 -0.37 18.12
CA GLU A 143 -5.99 -1.67 17.48
C GLU A 143 -7.43 -1.82 16.97
N PHE A 144 -7.56 -2.41 15.79
CA PHE A 144 -8.85 -2.83 15.26
C PHE A 144 -8.70 -4.16 14.53
N HIS A 145 -9.65 -5.06 14.81
CA HIS A 145 -9.73 -6.34 14.13
C HIS A 145 -10.48 -6.10 12.82
N GLY A 146 -9.72 -5.85 11.75
CA GLY A 146 -10.30 -5.80 10.43
C GLY A 146 -10.65 -7.21 9.98
N GLY A 147 -11.93 -7.48 9.68
CA GLY A 147 -12.30 -8.49 8.68
C GLY A 147 -11.82 -8.14 7.26
N THR A 148 -10.98 -7.11 7.16
CA THR A 148 -10.19 -6.72 6.02
C THR A 148 -9.07 -7.73 5.87
N SER A 149 -9.29 -8.77 5.08
CA SER A 149 -8.19 -9.32 4.31
C SER A 149 -7.74 -8.19 3.38
N ILE A 150 -6.61 -7.56 3.69
CA ILE A 150 -5.81 -7.04 2.58
C ILE A 150 -5.40 -8.31 1.87
N GLU A 151 -5.88 -8.51 0.64
CA GLU A 151 -5.28 -9.53 -0.20
C GLU A 151 -3.79 -9.20 -0.23
N GLU A 152 -2.99 -9.95 0.54
CA GLU A 152 -1.59 -10.12 0.18
C GLU A 152 -1.67 -10.56 -1.27
N SER A 153 -1.20 -9.69 -2.18
CA SER A 153 -1.10 -10.07 -3.58
C SER A 153 -0.43 -11.44 -3.58
N GLY A 154 -1.05 -12.43 -4.23
CA GLY A 154 -0.54 -13.81 -4.19
C GLY A 154 0.94 -13.90 -4.54
N LEU A 155 1.50 -12.89 -5.23
CA LEU A 155 2.90 -12.73 -5.52
C LEU A 155 3.81 -12.83 -4.27
N PRO A 156 4.94 -13.57 -4.38
CA PRO A 156 5.83 -13.88 -3.26
C PRO A 156 6.51 -12.67 -2.61
N HIS A 157 6.39 -11.49 -3.22
CA HIS A 157 7.05 -10.27 -2.78
C HIS A 157 6.06 -9.10 -2.72
N PRO A 158 5.91 -8.45 -1.56
CA PRO A 158 4.76 -7.57 -1.37
C PRO A 158 4.94 -6.16 -2.02
N ASP A 159 6.01 -5.92 -2.80
CA ASP A 159 6.38 -4.66 -3.49
C ASP A 159 5.92 -4.62 -4.94
N TYR A 160 5.33 -5.71 -5.42
CA TYR A 160 4.63 -5.70 -6.70
C TYR A 160 3.36 -4.85 -6.58
N ALA A 161 3.22 -3.91 -7.51
CA ALA A 161 2.00 -3.14 -7.71
C ALA A 161 1.26 -3.66 -8.94
N LEU A 162 -0.05 -3.86 -8.83
CA LEU A 162 -0.89 -4.22 -9.97
C LEU A 162 -0.97 -3.03 -10.93
N MET A 163 -0.59 -3.26 -12.19
CA MET A 163 -0.53 -2.23 -13.20
C MET A 163 -1.73 -2.32 -14.14
N LEU A 164 -1.93 -3.51 -14.71
CA LEU A 164 -2.92 -3.78 -15.75
C LEU A 164 -3.68 -5.07 -15.45
N ILE A 165 -4.92 -5.14 -15.90
CA ILE A 165 -5.72 -6.37 -15.94
C ILE A 165 -6.18 -6.53 -17.38
N CYS A 166 -5.83 -7.64 -18.00
CA CYS A 166 -6.29 -7.96 -19.35
C CYS A 166 -7.34 -9.06 -19.28
N ASP A 167 -8.43 -8.91 -20.03
CA ASP A 167 -9.30 -10.03 -20.32
C ASP A 167 -8.58 -10.92 -21.34
N ALA A 168 -8.65 -12.24 -21.14
CA ALA A 168 -7.95 -13.21 -21.96
C ALA A 168 -8.86 -14.38 -22.33
N GLU A 169 -8.63 -14.91 -23.52
CA GLU A 169 -9.29 -16.10 -24.04
C GLU A 169 -8.25 -17.15 -24.43
N SER A 170 -8.48 -18.40 -24.02
CA SER A 170 -7.67 -19.52 -24.47
C SER A 170 -8.13 -20.01 -25.85
N ALA A 171 -7.29 -20.80 -26.53
CA ALA A 171 -7.67 -21.45 -27.80
C ALA A 171 -8.93 -22.35 -27.68
N GLY A 172 -9.28 -22.78 -26.47
CA GLY A 172 -10.49 -23.55 -26.19
C GLY A 172 -11.76 -22.71 -25.99
N GLY A 173 -11.66 -21.37 -26.07
CA GLY A 173 -12.76 -20.45 -25.82
C GLY A 173 -13.04 -20.21 -24.32
N GLU A 174 -12.14 -20.65 -23.44
CA GLU A 174 -12.25 -20.35 -22.01
C GLU A 174 -11.84 -18.91 -21.77
N THR A 175 -12.64 -18.17 -21.00
CA THR A 175 -12.35 -16.79 -20.62
C THR A 175 -11.64 -16.74 -19.27
N GLY A 176 -10.83 -15.72 -19.09
CA GLY A 176 -10.11 -15.46 -17.85
C GLY A 176 -9.51 -14.07 -17.85
N THR A 177 -8.63 -13.82 -16.90
CA THR A 177 -7.88 -12.57 -16.81
C THR A 177 -6.39 -12.83 -16.64
N VAL A 178 -5.59 -11.92 -17.20
CA VAL A 178 -4.15 -11.83 -16.97
C VAL A 178 -3.88 -10.51 -16.26
N GLU A 179 -3.34 -10.59 -15.05
CA GLU A 179 -2.93 -9.43 -14.28
C GLU A 179 -1.44 -9.19 -14.45
N LEU A 180 -1.05 -7.97 -14.81
CA LEU A 180 0.34 -7.54 -14.91
C LEU A 180 0.73 -6.73 -13.68
N TRP A 181 1.82 -7.14 -13.03
CA TRP A 181 2.36 -6.53 -11.84
C TRP A 181 3.80 -6.08 -12.07
N HIS A 182 4.22 -5.01 -11.39
CA HIS A 182 5.57 -4.49 -11.49
C HIS A 182 6.14 -4.12 -10.12
N SER A 183 7.39 -4.51 -9.86
CA SER A 183 8.16 -4.00 -8.73
C SER A 183 9.15 -2.96 -9.22
N ILE A 184 9.00 -1.72 -8.74
CA ILE A 184 9.99 -0.65 -9.00
C ILE A 184 11.32 -0.96 -8.29
N ALA A 185 11.28 -1.64 -7.13
CA ALA A 185 12.46 -1.88 -6.32
C ALA A 185 13.39 -2.94 -6.93
N ARG A 186 12.82 -3.95 -7.59
CA ARG A 186 13.56 -4.96 -8.33
C ARG A 186 13.68 -4.65 -9.82
N ASN A 187 12.84 -3.75 -10.33
CA ASN A 187 12.70 -3.46 -11.74
C ASN A 187 12.38 -4.73 -12.54
N ASP A 188 11.39 -5.48 -12.04
CA ASP A 188 10.92 -6.74 -12.65
C ASP A 188 9.39 -6.79 -12.69
N TYR A 189 8.88 -7.66 -13.54
CA TYR A 189 7.46 -7.89 -13.76
C TYR A 189 7.03 -9.26 -13.26
N ALA A 190 5.75 -9.37 -12.94
CA ALA A 190 5.09 -10.63 -12.63
C ALA A 190 3.72 -10.67 -13.29
N ILE A 191 3.27 -11.87 -13.63
CA ILE A 191 1.92 -12.09 -14.14
C ILE A 191 1.16 -13.12 -13.32
N LEU A 192 -0.15 -12.90 -13.25
CA LEU A 192 -1.07 -13.82 -12.62
C LEU A 192 -2.23 -14.09 -13.59
N VAL A 193 -2.45 -15.36 -13.91
CA VAL A 193 -3.53 -15.79 -14.80
C VAL A 193 -4.64 -16.42 -13.97
N LYS A 194 -5.85 -15.91 -14.12
CA LYS A 194 -7.06 -16.39 -13.46
C LYS A 194 -8.05 -16.89 -14.49
N GLY A 195 -8.70 -18.02 -14.22
CA GLY A 195 -9.80 -18.52 -15.05
C GLY A 195 -11.09 -17.73 -14.84
N HIS A 196 -12.15 -18.08 -15.56
CA HIS A 196 -13.47 -17.43 -15.51
C HIS A 196 -14.05 -17.25 -14.09
N GLU A 197 -13.81 -18.19 -13.19
CA GLU A 197 -14.27 -18.13 -11.80
C GLU A 197 -13.34 -17.31 -10.88
N GLY A 198 -12.34 -16.62 -11.43
CA GLY A 198 -11.34 -15.86 -10.68
C GLY A 198 -10.28 -16.73 -9.99
N ARG A 199 -10.32 -18.04 -10.18
CA ARG A 199 -9.33 -18.97 -9.63
C ARG A 199 -7.99 -18.83 -10.35
N GLU A 200 -6.91 -18.69 -9.58
CA GLU A 200 -5.54 -18.72 -10.10
C GLU A 200 -5.25 -20.05 -10.82
N MET A 201 -4.82 -19.94 -12.07
CA MET A 201 -4.44 -21.06 -12.93
C MET A 201 -2.94 -21.10 -13.17
N PHE A 202 -2.31 -19.93 -13.25
CA PHE A 202 -0.89 -19.82 -13.49
C PHE A 202 -0.35 -18.54 -12.86
N ARG A 203 0.91 -18.61 -12.46
CA ARG A 203 1.66 -17.48 -11.92
C ARG A 203 3.09 -17.57 -12.39
N ASP A 204 3.60 -16.43 -12.81
CA ASP A 204 5.00 -16.26 -13.14
C ASP A 204 5.52 -14.93 -12.58
N ALA A 205 6.75 -14.94 -12.10
CA ALA A 205 7.39 -13.82 -11.44
C ALA A 205 8.86 -13.76 -11.86
N PHE A 206 9.50 -12.60 -11.67
CA PHE A 206 10.90 -12.34 -12.06
C PHE A 206 11.11 -12.25 -13.57
N ASN A 207 10.17 -11.64 -14.30
CA ASN A 207 10.38 -11.26 -15.69
C ASN A 207 11.20 -9.96 -15.71
N ASP A 208 12.38 -9.98 -16.31
CA ASP A 208 13.28 -8.81 -16.30
C ASP A 208 12.73 -7.67 -17.18
N ASP A 209 11.89 -8.00 -18.17
CA ASP A 209 11.20 -7.03 -19.01
C ASP A 209 9.79 -7.49 -19.45
N LEU A 210 9.13 -6.65 -20.26
CA LEU A 210 7.79 -6.93 -20.78
C LEU A 210 7.80 -7.90 -21.97
N GLU A 211 8.93 -8.10 -22.65
CA GLU A 211 9.04 -9.07 -23.75
C GLU A 211 8.91 -10.49 -23.21
N ASP A 212 9.58 -10.77 -22.08
CA ASP A 212 9.45 -12.04 -21.36
C ASP A 212 8.00 -12.31 -20.94
N VAL A 213 7.31 -11.28 -20.45
CA VAL A 213 5.89 -11.38 -20.08
C VAL A 213 5.02 -11.76 -21.30
N VAL A 214 5.20 -11.07 -22.43
CA VAL A 214 4.41 -11.33 -23.64
C VAL A 214 4.72 -12.71 -24.22
N ALA A 215 5.98 -13.15 -24.14
CA ALA A 215 6.38 -14.50 -24.52
C ALA A 215 5.66 -15.54 -23.67
N THR A 216 5.64 -15.38 -22.33
CA THR A 216 4.92 -16.29 -21.42
C THR A 216 3.42 -16.34 -21.71
N ILE A 217 2.77 -15.19 -21.96
CA ILE A 217 1.34 -15.15 -22.34
C ILE A 217 1.10 -15.91 -23.64
N SER A 218 2.00 -15.75 -24.61
CA SER A 218 1.92 -16.42 -25.91
C SER A 218 2.12 -17.94 -25.78
N ASP A 219 3.08 -18.37 -24.96
CA ASP A 219 3.37 -19.79 -24.68
C ASP A 219 2.22 -20.49 -23.97
N LEU A 220 1.46 -19.76 -23.15
CA LEU A 220 0.21 -20.23 -22.55
C LEU A 220 -0.96 -20.31 -23.54
N GLY A 221 -0.78 -19.82 -24.77
CA GLY A 221 -1.82 -19.81 -25.80
C GLY A 221 -2.98 -18.86 -25.50
N LEU A 222 -2.71 -17.78 -24.77
CA LEU A 222 -3.71 -16.79 -24.37
C LEU A 222 -3.76 -15.62 -25.36
N VAL A 223 -4.99 -15.28 -25.78
CA VAL A 223 -5.27 -14.10 -26.58
C VAL A 223 -5.84 -13.03 -25.66
N LEU A 224 -5.16 -11.88 -25.57
CA LEU A 224 -5.64 -10.73 -24.80
C LEU A 224 -6.69 -9.97 -25.61
N THR A 225 -7.87 -9.75 -25.04
CA THR A 225 -9.02 -9.16 -25.75
C THR A 225 -9.34 -7.74 -25.28
N GLN A 226 -9.26 -7.49 -23.98
CA GLN A 226 -9.42 -6.14 -23.40
C GLN A 226 -8.32 -5.85 -22.41
N LEU A 227 -7.98 -4.57 -22.26
CA LEU A 227 -6.97 -4.11 -21.31
C LEU A 227 -7.58 -3.02 -20.42
N HIS A 228 -7.50 -3.25 -19.13
CA HIS A 228 -8.00 -2.39 -18.07
C HIS A 228 -6.85 -1.87 -17.22
N LEU A 229 -6.86 -0.56 -16.91
CA LEU A 229 -5.93 0.00 -15.94
C LEU A 229 -6.38 -0.37 -14.53
N ALA A 230 -5.46 -0.87 -13.70
CA ALA A 230 -5.75 -1.13 -12.29
C ALA A 230 -6.17 0.17 -11.56
N GLN A 231 -5.53 1.29 -11.94
CA GLN A 231 -5.91 2.63 -11.48
C GLN A 231 -5.85 3.65 -12.63
N PRO A 232 -7.00 4.08 -13.19
CA PRO A 232 -7.04 4.99 -14.35
C PRO A 232 -6.37 6.35 -14.16
N SER A 233 -6.30 6.85 -12.92
CA SER A 233 -5.66 8.13 -12.57
C SER A 233 -4.16 8.02 -12.26
N SER A 234 -3.60 6.80 -12.26
CA SER A 234 -2.18 6.59 -11.96
C SER A 234 -1.33 6.80 -13.22
N PRO A 235 -0.38 7.75 -13.22
CA PRO A 235 0.53 7.93 -14.36
C PRO A 235 1.41 6.70 -14.59
N TYR A 236 1.67 5.89 -13.55
CA TYR A 236 2.43 4.65 -13.66
C TYR A 236 1.63 3.55 -14.37
N CYS A 237 0.33 3.41 -14.09
CA CYS A 237 -0.53 2.45 -14.79
C CYS A 237 -0.71 2.87 -16.27
N GLN A 238 -0.82 4.17 -16.54
CA GLN A 238 -0.89 4.69 -17.92
C GLN A 238 0.38 4.39 -18.70
N LEU A 239 1.55 4.68 -18.11
CA LEU A 239 2.84 4.36 -18.73
C LEU A 239 3.00 2.85 -18.95
N ALA A 240 2.63 2.02 -17.97
CA ALA A 240 2.71 0.56 -18.12
C ALA A 240 1.82 0.04 -19.24
N ARG A 241 0.61 0.60 -19.41
CA ARG A 241 -0.24 0.28 -20.56
C ARG A 241 0.46 0.64 -21.86
N ASP A 242 1.00 1.85 -21.96
CA ASP A 242 1.57 2.33 -23.22
C ASP A 242 2.78 1.48 -23.62
N LEU A 243 3.66 1.15 -22.67
CA LEU A 243 4.80 0.24 -22.88
C LEU A 243 4.34 -1.19 -23.23
N PHE A 244 3.35 -1.72 -22.52
CA PHE A 244 2.87 -3.08 -22.76
C PHE A 244 2.16 -3.22 -24.10
N LEU A 245 1.37 -2.22 -24.52
CA LEU A 245 0.76 -2.17 -25.85
C LEU A 245 1.83 -2.10 -26.94
N GLU A 246 2.90 -1.34 -26.72
CA GLU A 246 4.05 -1.29 -27.62
C GLU A 246 4.72 -2.67 -27.74
N THR A 247 5.01 -3.35 -26.63
CA THR A 247 5.58 -4.72 -26.64
C THR A 247 4.66 -5.72 -27.33
N LEU A 248 3.35 -5.68 -27.05
CA LEU A 248 2.36 -6.52 -27.71
C LEU A 248 2.34 -6.30 -29.22
N ALA A 249 2.41 -5.04 -29.67
CA ALA A 249 2.45 -4.70 -31.10
C ALA A 249 3.71 -5.27 -31.78
N HIS A 250 4.87 -5.20 -31.11
CA HIS A 250 6.12 -5.81 -31.60
C HIS A 250 6.02 -7.34 -31.69
N ALA A 251 5.30 -7.98 -30.77
CA ALA A 251 5.00 -9.42 -30.81
C ALA A 251 3.92 -9.81 -31.84
N GLY A 252 3.32 -8.83 -32.53
CA GLY A 252 2.36 -9.06 -33.61
C GLY A 252 0.88 -8.98 -33.22
N TYR A 253 0.58 -8.61 -31.97
CA TYR A 253 -0.80 -8.28 -31.58
C TYR A 253 -1.28 -7.03 -32.32
N ARG A 254 -2.57 -6.99 -32.66
CA ARG A 254 -3.20 -5.85 -33.32
C ARG A 254 -4.37 -5.36 -32.49
N GLN A 255 -4.46 -4.04 -32.36
CA GLN A 255 -5.62 -3.40 -31.78
C GLN A 255 -6.76 -3.42 -32.81
N GLU A 256 -7.91 -4.00 -32.45
CA GLU A 256 -9.13 -3.84 -33.24
C GLU A 256 -9.63 -2.39 -33.07
N ASN A 257 -9.88 -1.72 -34.19
CA ASN A 257 -10.38 -0.33 -34.24
C ASN A 257 -11.88 -0.26 -33.99
#